data_AF-A0A7W9EYJ6-F1
#
_entry.id   AF-A0A7W9EYJ6-F1
#
_cell.length_a   1.000
_cell.length_b   1.000
_cell.length_c   1.000
_cell.angle_alpha   90.00
_cell.angle_beta   90.00
_cell.angle_gamma   90.00
#
_symmetry.space_group_name_H-M   'P 1'
#
loop_
_entity.id
_entity.type
_entity.pdbx_description
1 polymer ?
#
loop_
_entity_poly.entity_id
_entity_poly.type
_entity_poly.pdbx_seq_one_letter_code
_entity_poly.pdbx_strand_id
1 'polypeptide(L)'
;MSFDVTEEEKLFADVRRGMIEELLRRKLGQLASWKKPTLLHSIGPTDLDVFDRIEAERDRLRALVRSKLDSMSNRDIVHVAGQRDDFEKVSAEEWQGFLLKEILQLHRNVPNALRLGLGHPDLAADIEYWGQMAHYTLHEALMLSVGNDPEVITEKSLDQMVRRGSLLPSVEFLVKRRELFRRSFRRSPVGFYSVRPDWLLDWFNSISLEVHSDFKEVLVKRSGSPMPHAKEAAAVAEAFTTQERDSLLKLVAAMACEQYSYNPLAERSPAVSNIRSDIEQIGASMDAKTIRKWLKEAATLVDPKYWADDV
;
A
#
# COMPACT_ATOMS: atom_id res chain seq x y z
N MET A 1 -27.46 -9.17 -65.08
CA MET A 1 -26.52 -8.80 -64.01
C MET A 1 -25.99 -10.09 -63.43
N SER A 2 -24.80 -10.52 -63.84
CA SER A 2 -24.12 -11.66 -63.22
C SER A 2 -23.46 -11.11 -61.97
N PHE A 3 -23.96 -11.48 -60.79
CA PHE A 3 -23.18 -11.26 -59.58
C PHE A 3 -21.94 -12.12 -59.68
N ASP A 4 -20.79 -11.51 -59.44
CA ASP A 4 -19.50 -12.18 -59.50
C ASP A 4 -19.44 -13.15 -58.31
N VAL A 5 -19.41 -14.45 -58.57
CA VAL A 5 -19.47 -15.51 -57.55
C VAL A 5 -18.38 -15.31 -56.48
N THR A 6 -17.28 -14.65 -56.84
CA THR A 6 -16.17 -14.31 -55.96
C THR A 6 -16.53 -13.28 -54.87
N GLU A 7 -17.45 -12.36 -55.14
CA GLU A 7 -17.88 -11.35 -54.16
C GLU A 7 -18.75 -11.96 -53.07
N GLU A 8 -19.63 -12.90 -53.42
CA GLU A 8 -20.45 -13.63 -52.43
C GLU A 8 -19.60 -14.52 -51.53
N GLU A 9 -18.66 -15.29 -52.10
CA GLU A 9 -17.75 -16.14 -51.32
C GLU A 9 -16.91 -15.33 -50.33
N LYS A 10 -16.43 -14.15 -50.76
CA LYS A 10 -15.68 -13.23 -49.91
C LYS A 10 -16.54 -12.70 -48.77
N LEU A 11 -17.78 -12.26 -49.06
CA LEU A 11 -18.71 -11.79 -48.04
C LEU A 11 -19.00 -12.89 -47.01
N PHE A 12 -19.24 -14.13 -47.45
CA PHE A 12 -19.44 -15.26 -46.54
C PHE A 12 -18.21 -15.56 -45.67
N ALA A 13 -17.00 -15.50 -46.24
CA ALA A 13 -15.77 -15.71 -45.49
C ALA A 13 -15.54 -14.63 -44.42
N ASP A 14 -15.88 -13.37 -44.72
CA ASP A 14 -15.75 -12.25 -43.78
C ASP A 14 -16.78 -12.34 -42.66
N VAL A 15 -18.04 -12.68 -42.96
CA VAL A 15 -19.09 -12.94 -41.96
C VAL A 15 -18.66 -14.09 -41.04
N ARG A 16 -18.18 -15.20 -41.61
CA ARG A 16 -17.70 -16.35 -40.83
C ARG A 16 -16.55 -15.95 -39.89
N ARG A 17 -15.58 -15.18 -40.39
CA ARG A 17 -14.45 -14.69 -39.58
C ARG A 17 -14.93 -13.83 -38.41
N GLY A 18 -15.90 -12.94 -38.64
CA GLY A 18 -16.51 -12.13 -37.59
C GLY A 18 -17.19 -12.97 -36.52
N MET A 19 -17.95 -13.99 -36.91
CA MET A 19 -18.61 -14.92 -35.97
C MET A 19 -17.58 -15.72 -35.14
N ILE A 20 -16.49 -16.17 -35.76
CA ILE A 20 -15.42 -16.89 -35.06
C ILE A 20 -14.74 -16.01 -34.01
N GLU A 21 -14.41 -14.76 -34.34
CA GLU A 21 -13.81 -13.84 -33.37
C GLU A 21 -14.75 -13.52 -32.19
N GLU A 22 -16.06 -13.41 -32.45
CA GLU A 22 -17.05 -13.20 -31.41
C GLU A 22 -17.17 -14.42 -30.48
N LEU A 23 -17.26 -15.63 -31.06
CA LEU A 23 -17.31 -16.88 -30.29
C LEU A 23 -16.05 -17.10 -29.46
N LEU A 24 -14.89 -16.76 -30.02
CA LEU A 24 -13.61 -16.83 -29.33
C LEU A 24 -13.58 -15.84 -28.14
N ARG A 25 -14.05 -14.60 -28.34
CA ARG A 25 -14.16 -13.60 -27.27
C ARG A 25 -15.10 -14.08 -26.16
N ARG A 26 -16.28 -14.59 -26.52
CA ARG A 26 -17.25 -15.15 -25.56
C ARG A 26 -16.67 -16.34 -24.79
N LYS A 27 -15.95 -17.24 -25.46
CA LYS A 27 -15.39 -18.45 -24.85
C LYS A 27 -14.28 -18.15 -23.84
N LEU A 28 -13.38 -17.22 -24.17
CA LEU A 28 -12.25 -16.86 -23.32
C LEU A 28 -12.62 -15.80 -22.26
N GLY A 29 -13.67 -15.01 -22.48
CA GLY A 29 -14.07 -13.92 -21.58
C GLY A 29 -12.99 -12.83 -21.49
N GLN A 30 -12.64 -12.43 -20.27
CA GLN A 30 -11.60 -11.40 -20.02
C GLN A 30 -10.21 -11.77 -20.56
N LEU A 31 -9.92 -13.08 -20.70
CA LEU A 31 -8.66 -13.56 -21.28
C LEU A 31 -8.52 -13.18 -22.77
N ALA A 32 -9.63 -13.00 -23.49
CA ALA A 32 -9.61 -12.62 -24.90
C ALA A 32 -8.99 -11.24 -25.12
N SER A 33 -9.17 -10.34 -24.13
CA SER A 33 -8.71 -8.95 -24.13
C SER A 33 -7.50 -8.72 -23.22
N TRP A 34 -7.07 -9.73 -22.47
CA TRP A 34 -5.94 -9.61 -21.54
C TRP A 34 -4.68 -9.28 -22.32
N LYS A 35 -3.90 -8.32 -21.82
CA LYS A 35 -2.60 -7.92 -22.36
C LYS A 35 -1.57 -7.95 -21.25
N LYS A 36 -0.34 -8.36 -21.57
CA LYS A 36 0.78 -8.26 -20.64
C LYS A 36 0.97 -6.79 -20.26
N PRO A 37 0.89 -6.43 -18.97
CA PRO A 37 1.06 -5.05 -18.55
C PRO A 37 2.52 -4.61 -18.72
N THR A 38 2.71 -3.32 -18.98
CA THR A 38 4.03 -2.69 -18.93
C THR A 38 4.23 -2.15 -17.51
N LEU A 39 5.26 -2.62 -16.82
CA LEU A 39 5.54 -2.19 -15.45
C LEU A 39 6.13 -0.77 -15.45
N LEU A 40 5.66 0.06 -14.53
CA LEU A 40 6.07 1.47 -14.40
C LEU A 40 7.41 1.63 -13.67
N HIS A 41 7.69 0.76 -12.69
CA HIS A 41 8.91 0.80 -11.89
C HIS A 41 9.33 -0.61 -11.45
N SER A 42 10.57 -0.75 -10.96
CA SER A 42 11.19 -2.04 -10.68
C SER A 42 11.50 -2.31 -9.21
N ILE A 43 10.86 -1.61 -8.27
CA ILE A 43 11.15 -1.85 -6.85
C ILE A 43 10.59 -3.20 -6.44
N GLY A 44 11.50 -4.13 -6.16
CA GLY A 44 11.20 -5.49 -5.75
C GLY A 44 10.91 -6.44 -6.92
N PRO A 45 10.53 -7.69 -6.63
CA PRO A 45 10.30 -8.70 -7.64
C PRO A 45 9.13 -8.34 -8.56
N THR A 46 9.37 -8.42 -9.87
CA THR A 46 8.40 -8.10 -10.92
C THR A 46 7.63 -9.32 -11.41
N ASP A 47 8.08 -10.54 -11.07
CA ASP A 47 7.46 -11.81 -11.45
C ASP A 47 7.16 -11.92 -12.97
N LEU A 48 8.00 -11.32 -13.82
CA LEU A 48 7.80 -11.24 -15.28
C LEU A 48 7.64 -12.61 -15.95
N ASP A 49 8.30 -13.64 -15.42
CA ASP A 49 8.20 -15.02 -15.91
C ASP A 49 6.78 -15.59 -15.72
N VAL A 50 6.06 -15.17 -14.67
CA VAL A 50 4.65 -15.55 -14.46
C VAL A 50 3.79 -14.99 -15.59
N PHE A 51 4.02 -13.74 -15.97
CA PHE A 51 3.30 -13.11 -17.08
C PHE A 51 3.56 -13.81 -18.41
N ASP A 52 4.83 -14.15 -18.68
CA ASP A 52 5.20 -14.86 -19.91
C ASP A 52 4.52 -16.23 -19.99
N ARG A 53 4.47 -16.97 -18.87
CA ARG A 53 3.75 -18.26 -18.81
C ARG A 53 2.25 -18.10 -19.08
N ILE A 54 1.62 -17.06 -18.53
CA ILE A 54 0.18 -16.82 -18.69
C ILE A 54 -0.16 -16.36 -20.09
N GLU A 55 0.67 -15.48 -20.67
CA GLU A 55 0.57 -15.07 -22.07
C GLU A 55 0.67 -16.27 -23.01
N ALA A 56 1.70 -17.10 -22.82
CA ALA A 56 1.90 -18.30 -23.63
C ALA A 56 0.72 -19.28 -23.51
N GLU A 57 0.20 -19.52 -22.30
CA GLU A 57 -0.94 -20.42 -22.11
C GLU A 57 -2.25 -19.80 -22.66
N ARG A 58 -2.45 -18.48 -22.53
CA ARG A 58 -3.56 -17.77 -23.19
C ARG A 58 -3.51 -17.97 -24.70
N ASP A 59 -2.35 -17.76 -25.31
CA ASP A 59 -2.18 -17.86 -26.76
C ASP A 59 -2.38 -19.28 -27.27
N ARG A 60 -1.89 -20.27 -26.50
CA ARG A 60 -2.16 -21.68 -26.75
C ARG A 60 -3.67 -21.97 -26.70
N LEU A 61 -4.38 -21.58 -25.65
CA LEU A 61 -5.82 -21.80 -25.53
C LEU A 61 -6.58 -21.08 -26.66
N ARG A 62 -6.20 -19.84 -26.98
CA ARG A 62 -6.76 -19.08 -28.10
C ARG A 62 -6.59 -19.81 -29.43
N ALA A 63 -5.40 -20.35 -29.71
CA ALA A 63 -5.12 -21.12 -30.92
C ALA A 63 -5.95 -22.42 -30.99
N LEU A 64 -6.07 -23.14 -29.88
CA LEU A 64 -6.88 -24.37 -29.81
C LEU A 64 -8.38 -24.09 -30.02
N VAL A 65 -8.92 -23.04 -29.39
CA VAL A 65 -10.31 -22.60 -29.58
C VAL A 65 -10.54 -22.17 -31.03
N ARG A 66 -9.63 -21.38 -31.61
CA ARG A 66 -9.72 -20.97 -33.00
C ARG A 66 -9.70 -22.15 -33.96
N SER A 67 -8.75 -23.08 -33.78
CA SER A 67 -8.65 -24.30 -34.60
C SER A 67 -9.94 -25.13 -34.52
N LYS A 68 -10.53 -25.27 -33.32
CA LYS A 68 -11.81 -25.95 -33.16
C LYS A 68 -12.91 -25.26 -33.96
N LEU A 69 -13.04 -23.94 -33.85
CA LEU A 69 -14.03 -23.15 -34.60
C LEU A 69 -13.81 -23.22 -36.12
N ASP A 70 -12.56 -23.17 -36.58
CA ASP A 70 -12.22 -23.25 -38.00
C ASP A 70 -12.57 -24.61 -38.61
N SER A 71 -12.51 -25.69 -37.83
CA SER A 71 -12.93 -27.04 -38.26
C SER A 71 -14.45 -27.27 -38.25
N MET A 72 -15.24 -26.36 -37.68
CA MET A 72 -16.70 -26.49 -37.62
C MET A 72 -17.37 -26.06 -38.93
N SER A 73 -18.47 -26.73 -39.26
CA SER A 73 -19.30 -26.37 -40.40
C SER A 73 -19.99 -25.02 -40.18
N ASN A 74 -20.36 -24.31 -41.25
CA ASN A 74 -21.07 -23.03 -41.14
C ASN A 74 -22.39 -23.18 -40.36
N ARG A 75 -23.08 -24.31 -40.52
CA ARG A 75 -24.31 -24.61 -39.77
C ARG A 75 -24.04 -24.68 -38.26
N ASP A 76 -22.95 -25.33 -37.87
CA ASP A 76 -22.58 -25.47 -36.46
C ASP A 76 -22.11 -24.13 -35.86
N ILE A 77 -21.35 -23.33 -36.62
CA ILE A 77 -20.95 -21.98 -36.20
C ILE A 77 -22.19 -21.10 -35.94
N VAL A 78 -23.15 -21.09 -36.87
CA VAL A 78 -24.41 -20.34 -36.69
C VAL A 78 -25.19 -20.88 -35.50
N HIS A 79 -25.20 -22.19 -35.30
CA HIS A 79 -25.88 -22.81 -34.17
C HIS A 79 -25.27 -22.38 -32.82
N VAL A 80 -23.95 -22.47 -32.68
CA VAL A 80 -23.23 -22.08 -31.46
C VAL A 80 -23.34 -20.57 -31.23
N ALA A 81 -23.28 -19.75 -32.28
CA ALA A 81 -23.47 -18.31 -32.18
C ALA A 81 -24.90 -17.93 -31.74
N GLY A 82 -25.92 -18.67 -32.19
CA GLY A 82 -27.32 -18.44 -31.85
C GLY A 82 -27.73 -18.92 -30.46
N GLN A 83 -26.94 -19.79 -29.82
CA GLN A 83 -27.18 -20.22 -28.45
C GLN A 83 -26.92 -19.04 -27.48
N ARG A 84 -27.98 -18.49 -26.90
CA ARG A 84 -27.89 -17.88 -25.55
C ARG A 84 -27.56 -19.00 -24.55
N ASP A 85 -27.11 -18.67 -23.34
CA ASP A 85 -26.56 -19.62 -22.34
C ASP A 85 -27.52 -20.77 -21.88
N ASP A 86 -28.54 -21.14 -22.65
CA ASP A 86 -29.47 -22.24 -22.41
C ASP A 86 -28.92 -23.59 -22.94
N PHE A 87 -29.05 -24.62 -22.10
CA PHE A 87 -28.20 -25.82 -22.06
C PHE A 87 -28.70 -27.06 -22.83
N GLU A 88 -29.78 -27.00 -23.62
CA GLU A 88 -30.52 -28.24 -23.99
C GLU A 88 -30.09 -28.99 -25.28
N LYS A 89 -28.90 -28.76 -25.87
CA LYS A 89 -28.47 -29.50 -27.09
C LYS A 89 -27.08 -30.11 -26.98
N VAL A 90 -26.93 -31.35 -27.46
CA VAL A 90 -25.69 -32.17 -27.40
C VAL A 90 -24.46 -31.47 -28.00
N SER A 91 -24.61 -30.70 -29.10
CA SER A 91 -23.49 -29.93 -29.67
C SER A 91 -23.14 -28.68 -28.85
N ALA A 92 -24.07 -28.17 -28.05
CA ALA A 92 -23.82 -27.12 -27.05
C ALA A 92 -22.94 -27.66 -25.92
N GLU A 93 -23.24 -28.85 -25.41
CA GLU A 93 -22.49 -29.47 -24.32
C GLU A 93 -21.02 -29.72 -24.72
N GLU A 94 -20.77 -30.19 -25.95
CA GLU A 94 -19.41 -30.38 -26.46
C GLU A 94 -18.63 -29.06 -26.58
N TRP A 95 -19.24 -28.01 -27.15
CA TRP A 95 -18.58 -26.70 -27.25
C TRP A 95 -18.38 -26.04 -25.89
N GLN A 96 -19.37 -26.09 -25.01
CA GLN A 96 -19.30 -25.51 -23.68
C GLN A 96 -18.24 -26.21 -22.81
N GLY A 97 -18.17 -27.55 -22.88
CA GLY A 97 -17.16 -28.34 -22.17
C GLY A 97 -15.74 -28.20 -22.71
N PHE A 98 -15.58 -27.88 -24.01
CA PHE A 98 -14.28 -27.76 -24.65
C PHE A 98 -13.37 -26.75 -23.93
N LEU A 99 -12.24 -27.23 -23.39
CA LEU A 99 -11.24 -26.46 -22.64
C LEU A 99 -11.77 -25.68 -21.42
N LEU A 100 -12.96 -26.02 -20.90
CA LEU A 100 -13.57 -25.27 -19.81
C LEU A 100 -12.69 -25.28 -18.55
N LYS A 101 -12.10 -26.43 -18.21
CA LYS A 101 -11.26 -26.59 -17.00
C LYS A 101 -9.99 -25.77 -17.11
N GLU A 102 -9.34 -25.79 -18.26
CA GLU A 102 -8.09 -25.09 -18.57
C GLU A 102 -8.32 -23.58 -18.60
N ILE A 103 -9.40 -23.11 -19.22
CA ILE A 103 -9.79 -21.70 -19.21
C ILE A 103 -10.09 -21.23 -17.78
N LEU A 104 -10.85 -22.00 -17.01
CA LEU A 104 -11.13 -21.69 -15.60
C LEU A 104 -9.86 -21.70 -14.74
N GLN A 105 -8.95 -22.64 -14.98
CA GLN A 105 -7.67 -22.72 -14.30
C GLN A 105 -6.80 -21.52 -14.66
N LEU A 106 -6.77 -21.13 -15.94
CA LEU A 106 -6.05 -19.94 -16.37
C LEU A 106 -6.66 -18.69 -15.73
N HIS A 107 -7.98 -18.51 -15.71
CA HIS A 107 -8.64 -17.41 -14.99
C HIS A 107 -8.28 -17.36 -13.50
N ARG A 108 -8.15 -18.51 -12.83
CA ARG A 108 -7.70 -18.58 -11.42
C ARG A 108 -6.22 -18.23 -11.24
N ASN A 109 -5.43 -18.46 -12.28
CA ASN A 109 -4.00 -18.24 -12.33
C ASN A 109 -3.62 -16.87 -12.90
N VAL A 110 -4.50 -16.22 -13.67
CA VAL A 110 -4.37 -14.81 -14.05
C VAL A 110 -4.11 -14.10 -12.75
N PRO A 111 -2.97 -13.42 -12.61
CA PRO A 111 -2.63 -12.86 -11.34
C PRO A 111 -3.72 -11.81 -11.10
N ASN A 112 -4.46 -11.91 -10.00
CA ASN A 112 -5.27 -10.77 -9.53
C ASN A 112 -4.39 -9.52 -9.57
N ALA A 113 -4.93 -8.33 -9.73
CA ALA A 113 -4.11 -7.12 -9.72
C ALA A 113 -3.06 -7.13 -8.58
N LEU A 114 -3.48 -7.57 -7.38
CA LEU A 114 -2.66 -7.89 -6.20
C LEU A 114 -1.49 -8.90 -6.34
N ARG A 115 -1.45 -9.73 -7.38
CA ARG A 115 -0.44 -10.75 -7.70
C ARG A 115 0.44 -10.34 -8.90
N LEU A 116 0.20 -9.19 -9.53
CA LEU A 116 0.85 -8.75 -10.78
C LEU A 116 2.24 -8.13 -10.57
N GLY A 117 2.92 -8.46 -9.47
CA GLY A 117 4.21 -7.87 -9.16
C GLY A 117 4.11 -6.38 -8.82
N LEU A 118 5.23 -5.83 -8.39
CA LEU A 118 5.37 -4.42 -8.06
C LEU A 118 5.53 -3.61 -9.35
N GLY A 119 4.86 -2.46 -9.45
CA GLY A 119 4.92 -1.59 -10.63
C GLY A 119 3.81 -1.76 -11.67
N HIS A 120 2.74 -2.51 -11.36
CA HIS A 120 1.58 -2.57 -12.25
C HIS A 120 0.85 -1.21 -12.32
N PRO A 121 0.47 -0.69 -13.50
CA PRO A 121 -0.15 0.63 -13.63
C PRO A 121 -1.49 0.75 -12.90
N ASP A 122 -2.34 -0.28 -12.95
CA ASP A 122 -3.62 -0.28 -12.22
C ASP A 122 -3.46 -0.40 -10.70
N LEU A 123 -2.24 -0.64 -10.21
CA LEU A 123 -1.91 -0.64 -8.79
C LEU A 123 -1.10 0.58 -8.38
N ALA A 124 -0.75 1.44 -9.33
CA ALA A 124 0.15 2.56 -9.06
C ALA A 124 -0.54 3.56 -8.14
N ALA A 125 0.17 4.03 -7.12
CA ALA A 125 -0.33 5.07 -6.26
C ALA A 125 -0.47 6.40 -7.02
N ASP A 126 -1.53 7.14 -6.74
CA ASP A 126 -1.59 8.56 -7.06
C ASP A 126 -0.64 9.34 -6.14
N ILE A 127 0.62 9.46 -6.55
CA ILE A 127 1.67 10.12 -5.78
C ILE A 127 1.36 11.61 -5.56
N GLU A 128 0.61 12.26 -6.46
CA GLU A 128 0.22 13.65 -6.29
C GLU A 128 -0.78 13.81 -5.15
N TYR A 129 -1.79 12.93 -5.08
CA TYR A 129 -2.76 12.87 -3.99
C TYR A 129 -2.11 12.47 -2.67
N TRP A 130 -1.45 11.31 -2.63
CA TRP A 130 -0.83 10.78 -1.40
C TRP A 130 0.28 11.70 -0.90
N GLY A 131 0.96 12.37 -1.82
CA GLY A 131 1.98 13.35 -1.53
C GLY A 131 1.55 14.52 -0.66
N GLN A 132 0.25 14.83 -0.60
CA GLN A 132 -0.31 15.93 0.18
C GLN A 132 -0.61 15.55 1.64
N MET A 133 -0.60 14.26 1.99
CA MET A 133 -1.01 13.76 3.30
C MET A 133 -0.10 14.23 4.43
N ALA A 134 -0.65 14.83 5.50
CA ALA A 134 0.15 15.34 6.62
C ALA A 134 0.90 14.23 7.37
N HIS A 135 0.32 13.02 7.39
CA HIS A 135 0.89 11.83 8.02
C HIS A 135 0.50 10.60 7.20
N TYR A 136 1.28 9.54 7.34
CA TYR A 136 1.00 8.24 6.73
C TYR A 136 0.78 7.18 7.80
N THR A 137 -0.17 6.28 7.58
CA THR A 137 -0.17 5.02 8.32
C THR A 137 1.05 4.18 7.93
N LEU A 138 1.40 3.19 8.77
CA LEU A 138 2.53 2.30 8.46
C LEU A 138 2.31 1.53 7.15
N HIS A 139 1.06 1.18 6.89
CA HIS A 139 0.64 0.48 5.67
C HIS A 139 0.74 1.39 4.45
N GLU A 140 0.25 2.63 4.53
CA GLU A 140 0.43 3.62 3.46
C GLU A 140 1.90 3.85 3.15
N ALA A 141 2.72 4.10 4.17
CA ALA A 141 4.15 4.32 3.99
C ALA A 141 4.84 3.12 3.35
N LEU A 142 4.45 1.89 3.72
CA LEU A 142 4.92 0.66 3.08
C LEU A 142 4.56 0.62 1.60
N MET A 143 3.28 0.77 1.26
CA MET A 143 2.79 0.62 -0.11
C MET A 143 3.30 1.74 -1.02
N LEU A 144 3.29 2.99 -0.55
CA LEU A 144 3.84 4.14 -1.28
C LEU A 144 5.36 4.01 -1.48
N SER A 145 6.07 3.40 -0.52
CA SER A 145 7.51 3.19 -0.67
C SER A 145 7.87 2.27 -1.84
N VAL A 146 6.92 1.46 -2.31
CA VAL A 146 7.07 0.58 -3.47
C VAL A 146 6.21 1.04 -4.64
N GLY A 147 5.66 2.26 -4.62
CA GLY A 147 4.87 2.84 -5.72
C GLY A 147 3.44 2.32 -5.87
N ASN A 148 2.95 1.53 -4.92
CA ASN A 148 1.62 0.93 -4.99
C ASN A 148 0.58 1.72 -4.17
N ASP A 149 -0.66 1.74 -4.67
CA ASP A 149 -1.80 2.34 -4.00
C ASP A 149 -2.15 1.58 -2.71
N PRO A 150 -2.11 2.25 -1.54
CA PRO A 150 -2.50 1.67 -0.26
C PRO A 150 -3.94 1.10 -0.21
N GLU A 151 -4.86 1.64 -1.02
CA GLU A 151 -6.27 1.23 -1.03
C GLU A 151 -6.49 -0.08 -1.79
N VAL A 152 -5.68 -0.36 -2.81
CA VAL A 152 -5.82 -1.57 -3.62
C VAL A 152 -5.28 -2.80 -2.88
N ILE A 153 -4.14 -2.63 -2.19
CA ILE A 153 -3.53 -3.69 -1.38
C ILE A 153 -3.66 -3.34 0.08
N THR A 154 -4.77 -3.68 0.71
CA THR A 154 -4.99 -3.46 2.15
C THR A 154 -4.13 -4.38 3.03
N GLU A 155 -3.93 -4.00 4.28
CA GLU A 155 -3.26 -4.84 5.29
C GLU A 155 -3.96 -6.21 5.45
N LYS A 156 -5.30 -6.24 5.40
CA LYS A 156 -6.09 -7.47 5.49
C LYS A 156 -5.86 -8.39 4.29
N SER A 157 -5.79 -7.85 3.08
CA SER A 157 -5.49 -8.66 1.89
C SER A 157 -4.09 -9.24 1.94
N LEU A 158 -3.08 -8.45 2.38
CA LEU A 158 -1.72 -8.94 2.54
C LEU A 158 -1.65 -10.07 3.58
N ASP A 159 -2.30 -9.90 4.74
CA ASP A 159 -2.40 -10.94 5.76
C ASP A 159 -3.09 -12.21 5.23
N GLN A 160 -4.13 -12.06 4.42
CA GLN A 160 -4.82 -13.19 3.79
C GLN A 160 -3.91 -13.94 2.80
N MET A 161 -3.08 -13.22 2.03
CA MET A 161 -2.10 -13.82 1.12
C MET A 161 -1.04 -14.62 1.89
N VAL A 162 -0.55 -14.08 3.01
CA VAL A 162 0.40 -14.77 3.90
C VAL A 162 -0.23 -16.02 4.50
N ARG A 163 -1.45 -15.93 5.05
CA ARG A 163 -2.15 -17.07 5.66
C ARG A 163 -2.44 -18.20 4.68
N ARG A 164 -2.68 -17.87 3.41
CA ARG A 164 -2.87 -18.83 2.32
C ARG A 164 -1.56 -19.49 1.86
N GLY A 165 -0.42 -19.11 2.44
CA GLY A 165 0.88 -19.63 2.06
C GLY A 165 1.29 -19.19 0.65
N SER A 166 0.92 -17.98 0.23
CA SER A 166 1.34 -17.47 -1.07
C SER A 166 2.86 -17.39 -1.15
N LEU A 167 3.47 -18.25 -1.95
CA LEU A 167 4.92 -18.34 -2.18
C LEU A 167 5.43 -17.36 -3.26
N LEU A 168 4.66 -16.31 -3.57
CA LEU A 168 5.07 -15.35 -4.59
C LEU A 168 6.20 -14.48 -4.05
N PRO A 169 7.31 -14.31 -4.82
CA PRO A 169 8.43 -13.45 -4.42
C PRO A 169 8.01 -12.02 -4.05
N SER A 170 7.04 -11.45 -4.77
CA SER A 170 6.46 -10.13 -4.48
C SER A 170 5.78 -10.05 -3.12
N VAL A 171 5.03 -11.08 -2.71
CA VAL A 171 4.40 -11.14 -1.37
C VAL A 171 5.47 -11.26 -0.28
N GLU A 172 6.45 -12.14 -0.48
CA GLU A 172 7.56 -12.29 0.47
C GLU A 172 8.34 -10.98 0.64
N PHE A 173 8.60 -10.27 -0.47
CA PHE A 173 9.22 -8.95 -0.46
C PHE A 173 8.42 -7.95 0.37
N LEU A 174 7.10 -7.83 0.14
CA LEU A 174 6.24 -6.93 0.91
C LEU A 174 6.20 -7.29 2.39
N VAL A 175 6.19 -8.57 2.75
CA VAL A 175 6.21 -9.03 4.14
C VAL A 175 7.52 -8.69 4.83
N LYS A 176 8.66 -8.97 4.19
CA LYS A 176 9.99 -8.61 4.72
C LYS A 176 10.12 -7.11 4.89
N ARG A 177 9.64 -6.34 3.91
CA ARG A 177 9.66 -4.87 3.96
C ARG A 177 8.73 -4.36 5.07
N ARG A 178 7.52 -4.89 5.23
CA ARG A 178 6.61 -4.57 6.34
C ARG A 178 7.25 -4.82 7.69
N GLU A 179 8.05 -5.87 7.83
CA GLU A 179 8.77 -6.15 9.08
C GLU A 179 9.82 -5.08 9.40
N LEU A 180 10.52 -4.52 8.41
CA LEU A 180 11.44 -3.38 8.61
C LEU A 180 10.69 -2.16 9.18
N PHE A 181 9.53 -1.86 8.62
CA PHE A 181 8.65 -0.80 9.10
C PHE A 181 8.16 -1.08 10.54
N ARG A 182 7.63 -2.29 10.80
CA ARG A 182 7.10 -2.65 12.13
C ARG A 182 8.14 -2.61 13.24
N ARG A 183 9.41 -2.91 12.94
CA ARG A 183 10.51 -2.85 13.91
C ARG A 183 10.99 -1.43 14.17
N SER A 184 10.87 -0.55 13.17
CA SER A 184 11.38 0.82 13.27
C SER A 184 10.37 1.79 13.88
N PHE A 185 9.08 1.55 13.64
CA PHE A 185 8.01 2.44 14.10
C PHE A 185 7.28 1.85 15.30
N ARG A 186 7.03 2.71 16.30
CA ARG A 186 6.44 2.29 17.57
C ARG A 186 5.00 1.86 17.42
N ARG A 187 4.66 0.79 18.15
CA ARG A 187 3.30 0.33 18.33
C ARG A 187 2.70 0.95 19.60
N SER A 188 1.57 1.62 19.44
CA SER A 188 0.65 2.02 20.51
C SER A 188 -0.32 0.86 20.84
N PRO A 189 -0.92 0.82 22.05
CA PRO A 189 -2.01 -0.11 22.36
C PRO A 189 -3.15 -0.10 21.33
N VAL A 190 -3.41 1.05 20.69
CA VAL A 190 -4.48 1.22 19.70
C VAL A 190 -4.03 1.02 18.24
N GLY A 191 -2.75 0.78 17.97
CA GLY A 191 -2.24 0.65 16.59
C GLY A 191 -0.84 1.24 16.41
N PHE A 192 -0.39 1.41 15.17
CA PHE A 192 0.86 2.15 14.91
C PHE A 192 0.58 3.65 14.88
N TYR A 193 1.54 4.44 15.37
CA TYR A 193 1.47 5.90 15.20
C TYR A 193 1.63 6.26 13.74
N SER A 194 0.88 7.26 13.28
CA SER A 194 1.06 7.82 11.95
C SER A 194 2.44 8.49 11.85
N VAL A 195 3.13 8.27 10.74
CA VAL A 195 4.50 8.72 10.50
C VAL A 195 4.45 10.03 9.72
N ARG A 196 5.25 11.01 10.14
CA ARG A 196 5.39 12.27 9.41
C ARG A 196 6.29 12.10 8.17
N PRO A 197 6.03 12.85 7.07
CA PRO A 197 6.84 12.80 5.85
C PRO A 197 8.35 13.01 6.05
N ASP A 198 8.74 13.98 6.89
CA ASP A 198 10.14 14.32 7.16
C ASP A 198 10.86 13.19 7.90
N TRP A 199 10.24 12.66 8.96
CA TRP A 199 10.79 11.52 9.68
C TRP A 199 10.88 10.27 8.81
N LEU A 200 9.87 10.03 7.95
CA LEU A 200 9.89 8.90 7.03
C LEU A 200 11.06 9.00 6.04
N LEU A 201 11.32 10.19 5.50
CA LEU A 201 12.45 10.44 4.59
C LEU A 201 13.80 10.22 5.30
N ASP A 202 13.96 10.77 6.51
CA ASP A 202 15.17 10.59 7.30
C ASP A 202 15.44 9.11 7.59
N TRP A 203 14.38 8.37 7.96
CA TRP A 203 14.47 6.94 8.19
C TRP A 203 14.87 6.18 6.92
N PHE A 204 14.22 6.43 5.78
CA PHE A 204 14.60 5.84 4.49
C PHE A 204 16.08 6.05 4.16
N ASN A 205 16.59 7.26 4.37
CA ASN A 205 17.99 7.58 4.10
C ASN A 205 18.93 6.88 5.11
N SER A 206 18.56 6.81 6.39
CA SER A 206 19.38 6.20 7.45
C SER A 206 19.67 4.70 7.23
N ILE A 207 18.72 3.97 6.64
CA ILE A 207 18.87 2.53 6.36
C ILE A 207 19.14 2.25 4.87
N SER A 208 19.34 3.30 4.07
CA SER A 208 19.48 3.21 2.61
C SER A 208 18.38 2.39 1.95
N LEU A 209 17.12 2.59 2.37
CA LEU A 209 16.00 1.86 1.80
C LEU A 209 15.75 2.32 0.37
N GLU A 210 15.69 1.38 -0.58
CA GLU A 210 15.25 1.65 -1.95
C GLU A 210 13.75 2.01 -1.93
N VAL A 211 13.38 3.17 -2.44
CA VAL A 211 12.02 3.75 -2.37
C VAL A 211 11.63 4.30 -3.74
N HIS A 212 10.34 4.26 -4.07
CA HIS A 212 9.81 4.77 -5.33
C HIS A 212 10.27 6.22 -5.55
N SER A 213 10.84 6.50 -6.73
CA SER A 213 11.47 7.79 -7.04
C SER A 213 10.51 8.95 -6.78
N ASP A 214 9.31 8.85 -7.34
CA ASP A 214 8.34 9.94 -7.30
C ASP A 214 7.85 10.19 -5.87
N PHE A 215 7.70 9.12 -5.09
CA PHE A 215 7.32 9.24 -3.68
C PHE A 215 8.47 9.89 -2.87
N LYS A 216 9.71 9.47 -3.12
CA LYS A 216 10.89 10.06 -2.48
C LYS A 216 11.04 11.54 -2.82
N GLU A 217 10.86 11.92 -4.09
CA GLU A 217 10.90 13.32 -4.54
C GLU A 217 9.86 14.18 -3.84
N VAL A 218 8.63 13.67 -3.70
CA VAL A 218 7.58 14.36 -2.95
C VAL A 218 7.96 14.55 -1.48
N LEU A 219 8.51 13.52 -0.82
CA LEU A 219 8.98 13.64 0.57
C LEU A 219 10.10 14.68 0.71
N VAL A 220 11.04 14.73 -0.24
CA VAL A 220 12.12 15.74 -0.27
C VAL A 220 11.54 17.15 -0.42
N LYS A 221 10.63 17.36 -1.37
CA LYS A 221 9.98 18.65 -1.61
C LYS A 221 9.23 19.16 -0.37
N ARG A 222 8.61 18.25 0.40
CA ARG A 222 7.91 18.61 1.64
C ARG A 222 8.85 18.86 2.81
N SER A 223 9.90 18.08 2.95
CA SER A 223 10.87 18.24 4.04
C SER A 223 11.64 19.57 3.94
N GLY A 224 11.83 20.09 2.73
CA GLY A 224 12.42 21.41 2.50
C GLY A 224 11.45 22.59 2.60
N SER A 225 10.14 22.35 2.63
CA SER A 225 9.15 23.43 2.74
C SER A 225 8.81 23.69 4.22
N PRO A 226 9.02 24.92 4.74
CA PRO A 226 8.51 25.26 6.05
C PRO A 226 7.00 25.05 6.06
N MET A 227 6.49 24.21 6.95
CA MET A 227 5.06 23.86 6.98
C MET A 227 4.20 25.14 7.01
N PRO A 228 3.07 25.19 6.28
CA PRO A 228 2.12 26.30 6.37
C PRO A 228 1.69 26.59 7.83
N HIS A 229 1.56 25.54 8.63
CA HIS A 229 1.21 25.62 10.06
C HIS A 229 2.39 25.91 11.01
N ALA A 230 3.64 25.97 10.53
CA ALA A 230 4.76 26.40 11.37
C ALA A 230 4.62 27.88 11.78
N LYS A 231 3.96 28.70 10.96
CA LYS A 231 3.54 30.05 11.35
C LYS A 231 2.45 30.06 12.42
N GLU A 232 1.60 29.03 12.46
CA GLU A 232 0.55 28.89 13.46
C GLU A 232 1.11 28.44 14.82
N ALA A 233 2.10 27.53 14.82
CA ALA A 233 2.86 27.21 16.03
C ALA A 233 3.70 28.41 16.55
N ALA A 234 4.20 29.26 15.65
CA ALA A 234 4.85 30.51 16.02
C ALA A 234 3.86 31.57 16.53
N ALA A 235 2.58 31.51 16.12
CA ALA A 235 1.50 32.34 16.66
C ALA A 235 0.94 31.78 17.98
N VAL A 236 0.99 30.47 18.23
CA VAL A 236 0.72 29.89 19.58
C VAL A 236 1.85 30.18 20.58
N ALA A 237 3.02 30.60 20.08
CA ALA A 237 4.04 31.25 20.91
C ALA A 237 3.70 32.72 21.24
N GLU A 238 2.53 33.24 20.82
CA GLU A 238 1.92 34.41 21.47
C GLU A 238 1.60 34.02 22.92
N ALA A 239 2.53 34.38 23.79
CA ALA A 239 2.49 34.42 25.24
C ALA A 239 1.33 33.65 25.87
N PHE A 240 1.58 32.39 26.26
CA PHE A 240 0.84 31.77 27.37
C PHE A 240 0.63 32.85 28.43
N THR A 241 -0.61 33.05 28.86
CA THR A 241 -0.86 33.94 29.98
C THR A 241 -0.03 33.46 31.16
N THR A 242 0.42 34.37 32.02
CA THR A 242 1.23 33.99 33.20
C THR A 242 0.52 32.89 34.01
N GLN A 243 -0.81 32.92 34.05
CA GLN A 243 -1.64 31.91 34.71
C GLN A 243 -1.59 30.52 34.05
N GLU A 244 -1.66 30.41 32.73
CA GLU A 244 -1.58 29.12 32.02
C GLU A 244 -0.19 28.51 32.16
N ARG A 245 0.85 29.35 32.06
CA ARG A 245 2.24 28.93 32.29
C ARG A 245 2.43 28.39 33.71
N ASP A 246 1.93 29.10 34.71
CA ASP A 246 2.03 28.67 36.11
C ASP A 246 1.26 27.38 36.38
N SER A 247 0.10 27.22 35.75
CA SER A 247 -0.71 25.99 35.85
C SER A 247 0.01 24.79 35.23
N LEU A 248 0.64 24.98 34.07
CA LEU A 248 1.45 23.93 33.43
C LEU A 248 2.67 23.57 34.28
N LEU A 249 3.35 24.57 34.83
CA LEU A 249 4.50 24.35 35.70
C LEU A 249 4.12 23.58 36.98
N LYS A 250 2.96 23.87 37.59
CA LYS A 250 2.44 23.08 38.73
C LYS A 250 2.19 21.62 38.37
N LEU A 251 1.63 21.35 37.19
CA LEU A 251 1.46 19.97 36.70
C LEU A 251 2.82 19.28 36.52
N VAL A 252 3.80 19.97 35.95
CA VAL A 252 5.17 19.44 35.80
C VAL A 252 5.80 19.15 37.17
N ALA A 253 5.66 20.03 38.16
CA ALA A 253 6.16 19.79 39.52
C ALA A 253 5.52 18.55 40.16
N ALA A 254 4.19 18.42 40.07
CA ALA A 254 3.47 17.27 40.62
C ALA A 254 3.92 15.96 39.97
N MET A 255 3.99 15.89 38.62
CA MET A 255 4.46 14.69 37.92
C MET A 255 5.93 14.36 38.26
N ALA A 256 6.79 15.37 38.34
CA ALA A 256 8.19 15.18 38.71
C ALA A 256 8.35 14.63 40.12
N CYS A 257 7.53 15.11 41.07
CA CYS A 257 7.55 14.62 42.44
C CYS A 257 7.07 13.17 42.51
N GLU A 258 5.85 12.90 42.02
CA GLU A 258 5.18 11.60 42.15
C GLU A 258 5.86 10.47 41.36
N GLN A 259 6.33 10.76 40.14
CA GLN A 259 6.89 9.71 39.26
C GLN A 259 8.42 9.59 39.34
N TYR A 260 9.11 10.67 39.68
CA TYR A 260 10.57 10.73 39.60
C TYR A 260 11.24 11.05 40.95
N SER A 261 10.45 11.16 42.02
CA SER A 261 10.92 11.52 43.36
C SER A 261 11.75 12.81 43.34
N TYR A 262 11.32 13.80 42.55
CA TYR A 262 12.00 15.08 42.48
C TYR A 262 11.80 15.85 43.79
N ASN A 263 12.91 16.12 44.50
CA ASN A 263 12.93 17.00 45.66
C ASN A 263 13.86 18.20 45.38
N PRO A 264 13.36 19.45 45.42
CA PRO A 264 14.16 20.65 45.17
C PRO A 264 15.15 20.97 46.29
N LEU A 265 14.97 20.43 47.50
CA LEU A 265 15.84 20.62 48.67
C LEU A 265 17.00 19.62 48.72
N ALA A 266 16.91 18.51 47.97
CA ALA A 266 17.97 17.51 47.93
C ALA A 266 19.22 18.04 47.19
N GLU A 267 20.41 17.78 47.74
CA GLU A 267 21.69 18.16 47.10
C GLU A 267 21.85 17.50 45.71
N ARG A 268 21.32 16.28 45.56
CA ARG A 268 21.31 15.52 44.31
C ARG A 268 19.95 14.85 44.12
N SER A 269 19.32 15.07 42.96
CA SER A 269 18.09 14.38 42.58
C SER A 269 18.32 13.57 41.31
N PRO A 270 18.00 12.25 41.30
CA PRO A 270 18.08 11.42 40.10
C PRO A 270 17.01 11.78 39.06
N ALA A 271 15.96 12.52 39.45
CA ALA A 271 14.81 12.84 38.62
C ALA A 271 15.20 13.43 37.26
N VAL A 272 16.20 14.33 37.23
CA VAL A 272 16.65 14.96 35.99
C VAL A 272 17.18 13.94 34.99
N SER A 273 17.93 12.94 35.46
CA SER A 273 18.48 11.89 34.60
C SER A 273 17.38 10.94 34.13
N ASN A 274 16.44 10.61 35.00
CA ASN A 274 15.32 9.72 34.68
C ASN A 274 14.36 10.37 33.68
N ILE A 275 13.96 11.62 33.91
CA ILE A 275 13.14 12.41 32.97
C ILE A 275 13.83 12.52 31.62
N ARG A 276 15.15 12.79 31.61
CA ARG A 276 15.91 12.85 30.36
C ARG A 276 15.88 11.51 29.62
N SER A 277 16.12 10.41 30.32
CA SER A 277 16.03 9.05 29.76
C SER A 277 14.64 8.81 29.15
N ASP A 278 13.56 9.21 29.83
CA ASP A 278 12.21 9.02 29.32
C ASP A 278 11.89 9.90 28.11
N ILE A 279 12.40 11.13 28.07
CA ILE A 279 12.32 12.03 26.92
C ILE A 279 13.06 11.42 25.71
N GLU A 280 14.26 10.89 25.93
CA GLU A 280 15.04 10.18 24.90
C GLU A 280 14.32 8.90 24.45
N GLN A 281 13.69 8.20 25.39
CA GLN A 281 12.83 7.07 25.12
C GLN A 281 11.57 7.44 24.35
N ILE A 282 11.17 8.70 24.18
CA ILE A 282 10.07 9.07 23.26
C ILE A 282 10.58 9.68 21.95
N GLY A 283 11.89 9.65 21.70
CA GLY A 283 12.51 10.19 20.49
C GLY A 283 12.66 11.71 20.48
N ALA A 284 12.42 12.36 21.63
CA ALA A 284 12.74 13.76 21.83
C ALA A 284 14.13 13.87 22.49
N SER A 285 14.73 15.06 22.47
CA SER A 285 15.96 15.33 23.22
C SER A 285 15.80 16.62 24.00
N MET A 286 16.25 16.61 25.25
CA MET A 286 16.28 17.82 26.08
C MET A 286 17.51 17.78 26.97
N ASP A 287 18.25 18.88 26.98
CA ASP A 287 19.45 18.99 27.82
C ASP A 287 19.10 19.00 29.31
N ALA A 288 19.94 18.36 30.12
CA ALA A 288 19.75 18.26 31.57
C ALA A 288 19.69 19.64 32.26
N LYS A 289 20.38 20.65 31.73
CA LYS A 289 20.30 22.03 32.24
C LYS A 289 18.92 22.62 32.00
N THR A 290 18.31 22.35 30.86
CA THR A 290 16.96 22.79 30.52
C THR A 290 15.93 22.14 31.43
N ILE A 291 16.03 20.82 31.65
CA ILE A 291 15.15 20.10 32.59
C ILE A 291 15.28 20.68 34.00
N ARG A 292 16.51 20.85 34.52
CA ARG A 292 16.73 21.47 35.84
C ARG A 292 16.15 22.88 35.96
N LYS A 293 16.27 23.68 34.90
CA LYS A 293 15.73 25.04 34.88
C LYS A 293 14.21 25.01 35.09
N TRP A 294 13.51 24.18 34.31
CA TRP A 294 12.05 24.09 34.38
C TRP A 294 11.55 23.48 35.68
N LEU A 295 12.22 22.45 36.21
CA LEU A 295 11.87 21.86 37.50
C LEU A 295 12.04 22.83 38.67
N LYS A 296 13.14 23.61 38.67
CA LYS A 296 13.34 24.65 39.69
C LYS A 296 12.28 25.73 39.62
N GLU A 297 11.94 26.17 38.41
CA GLU A 297 10.90 27.16 38.21
C GLU A 297 9.53 26.64 38.67
N ALA A 298 9.19 25.40 38.31
CA ALA A 298 7.99 24.71 38.75
C ALA A 298 7.91 24.56 40.29
N ALA A 299 9.02 24.23 40.94
CA ALA A 299 9.08 24.07 42.39
C ALA A 299 8.76 25.35 43.16
N THR A 300 8.99 26.53 42.59
CA THR A 300 8.63 27.81 43.24
C THR A 300 7.14 28.05 43.36
N LEU A 301 6.32 27.31 42.59
CA LEU A 301 4.87 27.44 42.55
C LEU A 301 4.13 26.44 43.46
N VAL A 302 4.88 25.56 44.13
CA VAL A 302 4.36 24.56 45.07
C VAL A 302 4.67 25.03 46.50
N ASP A 303 3.72 24.82 47.43
CA ASP A 303 3.90 25.21 48.83
C ASP A 303 5.17 24.56 49.40
N PRO A 304 6.11 25.33 49.99
CA PRO A 304 7.32 24.81 50.61
C PRO A 304 7.09 23.67 51.61
N LYS A 305 5.93 23.63 52.27
CA LYS A 305 5.55 22.57 53.20
C LYS A 305 5.47 21.20 52.52
N TYR A 306 5.00 21.16 51.27
CA TYR A 306 4.91 19.93 50.51
C TYR A 306 6.28 19.25 50.33
N TRP A 307 7.37 20.03 50.29
CA TRP A 307 8.73 19.50 50.17
C TRP A 307 9.37 19.10 51.51
N ALA A 308 8.76 19.51 52.63
CA ALA A 308 9.29 19.28 53.96
C ALA A 308 8.76 17.98 54.61
N ASP A 309 7.65 17.45 54.12
CA ASP A 309 6.95 16.31 54.72
C ASP A 309 7.54 14.93 54.34
N ASP A 310 8.54 14.89 53.45
CA ASP A 310 9.16 13.65 52.90
C ASP A 310 10.66 13.48 53.24
N VAL A 311 11.18 14.17 54.27
CA VAL A 311 12.56 13.97 54.80
C VAL A 311 12.55 13.07 56.03
#